data_AF-A0A961PLX9-F1
#
_entry.id   AF-A0A961PLX9-F1
#
_cell.length_a   1.000
_cell.length_b   1.000
_cell.length_c   1.000
_cell.angle_alpha   90.00
_cell.angle_beta   90.00
_cell.angle_gamma   90.00
#
_symmetry.space_group_name_H-M   'P 1'
#
loop_
_entity.id
_entity.type
_entity.pdbx_description
1 polymer ?
#
loop_
_entity_poly.entity_id
_entity_poly.type
_entity_poly.pdbx_seq_one_letter_code
_entity_poly.pdbx_strand_id
1 'polypeptide(L)'
;NLLLSRLDACGIMLRRGDALAVDARGITLADGTRVPADFVLGAAGSRPQDWLTETGLHLTDGFVTVDPMLRSVSHPEVFAAGDCAHMRDSPRAKAGVYAVRQAPILLHNFRAALSGGTLRTYHPQRDYLKLISLGGKQALADKWGLPLSGAWLWRIKDRIDRKFMRMCQTLPVMPAPALPRPHALGLAEALGTKPMCGGCGAKVGPDALRTALQGLAASDAVELGAGDDAAVLAVGGARQVIATDHLRAVTDDPWLMARIATVHALGDIWAMGAIPQAALVQLILPRLSEPLQTRTLAEIMAGVAEVLATAGASIAGGHTTQGAELTIGLTVTGLAGPRVLTKGGAQPGDALVLTKPIGSGTLLAAEMQKCADGRDIAALWPFLTQSQGAASAILSPVATAMTDVTGFGLAGHLDEMLRAGTVGAEIDLAGVPVFPGAEALAEAGVASTIAPANRAALVGRIAAPRTPRAALLFDPQTAGGLLAAVPADTVPDLLARLSRAGYRAARIGTVSPLDSRPALRVT
;
A
#
# COMPACT_ATOMS: atom_id res chain seq x y z
N ASN A 1 -43.40 9.82 -24.85
CA ASN A 1 -42.25 9.24 -24.13
C ASN A 1 -42.18 9.89 -22.75
N LEU A 2 -42.51 9.16 -21.68
CA LEU A 2 -42.72 9.71 -20.34
C LEU A 2 -41.49 10.48 -19.79
N LEU A 3 -40.28 10.06 -20.19
CA LEU A 3 -39.03 10.75 -19.83
C LEU A 3 -38.93 12.14 -20.47
N LEU A 4 -39.22 12.26 -21.76
CA LEU A 4 -39.17 13.54 -22.46
C LEU A 4 -40.19 14.53 -21.88
N SER A 5 -41.39 14.06 -21.56
CA SER A 5 -42.41 14.88 -20.89
C SER A 5 -41.98 15.33 -19.49
N ARG A 6 -41.18 14.52 -18.78
CA ARG A 6 -40.63 14.90 -17.46
C ARG A 6 -39.49 15.91 -17.57
N LEU A 7 -38.63 15.80 -18.57
CA LEU A 7 -37.59 16.80 -18.85
C LEU A 7 -38.24 18.17 -19.10
N ASP A 8 -39.26 18.20 -19.95
CA ASP A 8 -40.03 19.41 -20.26
C ASP A 8 -40.70 20.02 -19.01
N ALA A 9 -41.35 19.18 -18.19
CA ALA A 9 -41.96 19.62 -16.92
C ALA A 9 -40.94 20.18 -15.91
N CYS A 10 -39.67 19.78 -16.01
CA CYS A 10 -38.57 20.31 -15.20
C CYS A 10 -37.92 21.57 -15.82
N GLY A 11 -38.45 22.09 -16.93
CA GLY A 11 -37.87 23.22 -17.66
C GLY A 11 -36.57 22.89 -18.38
N ILE A 12 -36.30 21.60 -18.64
CA ILE A 12 -35.07 21.16 -19.28
C ILE A 12 -35.23 21.28 -20.80
N MET A 13 -34.48 22.21 -21.39
CA MET A 13 -34.42 22.39 -22.84
C MET A 13 -33.58 21.28 -23.49
N LEU A 14 -34.23 20.40 -24.24
CA LEU A 14 -33.53 19.38 -25.01
C LEU A 14 -33.04 19.95 -26.35
N ARG A 15 -31.73 20.03 -26.54
CA ARG A 15 -31.10 20.30 -27.84
C ARG A 15 -30.45 19.03 -28.37
N ARG A 16 -30.70 18.72 -29.65
CA ARG A 16 -30.09 17.59 -30.36
C ARG A 16 -29.14 18.14 -31.41
N GLY A 17 -27.93 17.64 -31.45
CA GLY A 17 -26.91 18.04 -32.40
C GLY A 17 -25.55 17.46 -32.02
N ASP A 18 -24.61 17.51 -32.94
CA ASP A 18 -23.25 17.03 -32.71
C ASP A 18 -22.45 18.11 -31.96
N ALA A 19 -21.84 17.72 -30.83
CA ALA A 19 -20.94 18.58 -30.08
C ALA A 19 -19.53 18.48 -30.69
N LEU A 20 -18.99 19.62 -31.12
CA LEU A 20 -17.63 19.71 -31.66
C LEU A 20 -16.59 19.82 -30.54
N ALA A 21 -16.91 20.54 -29.47
CA ALA A 21 -16.04 20.71 -28.31
C ALA A 21 -16.85 20.92 -27.03
N VAL A 22 -16.31 20.43 -25.91
CA VAL A 22 -16.88 20.59 -24.57
C VAL A 22 -15.79 21.09 -23.64
N ASP A 23 -16.06 22.15 -22.90
CA ASP A 23 -15.18 22.65 -21.85
C ASP A 23 -15.98 23.06 -20.60
N ALA A 24 -15.29 23.50 -19.54
CA ALA A 24 -15.92 23.84 -18.27
C ALA A 24 -16.97 24.97 -18.36
N ARG A 25 -16.97 25.76 -19.43
CA ARG A 25 -17.85 26.93 -19.62
C ARG A 25 -18.93 26.70 -20.69
N GLY A 26 -19.06 25.50 -21.22
CA GLY A 26 -20.13 25.16 -22.16
C GLY A 26 -19.73 24.22 -23.30
N ILE A 27 -20.58 24.21 -24.33
CA ILE A 27 -20.51 23.28 -25.46
C ILE A 27 -20.51 24.08 -26.76
N THR A 28 -19.59 23.76 -27.67
CA THR A 28 -19.60 24.24 -29.06
C THR A 28 -20.22 23.15 -29.94
N LEU A 29 -21.26 23.49 -30.68
CA LEU A 29 -21.94 22.60 -31.62
C LEU A 29 -21.24 22.59 -32.98
N ALA A 30 -21.50 21.56 -33.78
CA ALA A 30 -20.90 21.40 -35.12
C ALA A 30 -21.27 22.53 -36.10
N ASP A 31 -22.38 23.24 -35.87
CA ASP A 31 -22.78 24.43 -36.63
C ASP A 31 -22.06 25.72 -36.19
N GLY A 32 -21.11 25.62 -35.25
CA GLY A 32 -20.37 26.75 -34.68
C GLY A 32 -21.09 27.45 -33.52
N THR A 33 -22.33 27.08 -33.21
CA THR A 33 -23.08 27.68 -32.10
C THR A 33 -22.43 27.34 -30.77
N ARG A 34 -22.20 28.36 -29.94
CA ARG A 34 -21.74 28.18 -28.56
C ARG A 34 -22.91 28.23 -27.58
N VAL A 35 -23.08 27.17 -26.80
CA VAL A 35 -24.03 27.10 -25.67
C VAL A 35 -23.24 27.31 -24.37
N PRO A 36 -23.31 28.49 -23.74
CA PRO A 36 -22.65 28.73 -22.46
C PRO A 36 -23.32 27.95 -21.33
N ALA A 37 -22.54 27.54 -20.34
CA ALA A 37 -23.03 26.87 -19.14
C ALA A 37 -22.16 27.19 -17.93
N ASP A 38 -22.79 27.39 -16.77
CA ASP A 38 -22.10 27.55 -15.49
C ASP A 38 -21.57 26.21 -14.94
N PHE A 39 -22.17 25.10 -15.37
CA PHE A 39 -21.80 23.75 -15.00
C PHE A 39 -22.04 22.79 -16.16
N VAL A 40 -21.02 22.02 -16.52
CA VAL A 40 -21.08 21.04 -17.60
C VAL A 40 -20.92 19.64 -17.03
N LEU A 41 -21.95 18.81 -17.18
CA LEU A 41 -21.93 17.40 -16.81
C LEU A 41 -21.94 16.52 -18.06
N GLY A 42 -20.86 15.77 -18.28
CA GLY A 42 -20.80 14.77 -19.34
C GLY A 42 -21.48 13.46 -18.94
N ALA A 43 -22.46 13.01 -19.72
CA ALA A 43 -23.09 11.70 -19.57
C ALA A 43 -22.92 10.89 -20.88
N ALA A 44 -21.70 10.44 -21.14
CA ALA A 44 -21.37 9.60 -22.29
C ALA A 44 -21.63 8.12 -21.99
N GLY A 45 -21.93 7.34 -23.04
CA GLY A 45 -22.01 5.87 -22.94
C GLY A 45 -20.65 5.24 -22.67
N SER A 46 -20.63 3.92 -22.44
CA SER A 46 -19.38 3.17 -22.31
C SER A 46 -18.52 3.31 -23.56
N ARG A 47 -17.26 3.72 -23.39
CA ARG A 47 -16.24 3.71 -24.43
C ARG A 47 -15.31 2.50 -24.22
N PRO A 48 -14.86 1.82 -25.27
CA PRO A 48 -13.79 0.83 -25.14
C PRO A 48 -12.51 1.48 -24.60
N GLN A 49 -11.67 0.70 -23.93
CA GLN A 49 -10.37 1.17 -23.48
C GLN A 49 -9.39 1.14 -24.65
N ASP A 50 -8.75 2.27 -24.94
CA ASP A 50 -7.94 2.43 -26.16
C ASP A 50 -6.80 1.40 -26.25
N TRP A 51 -6.16 1.06 -25.12
CA TRP A 51 -5.08 0.08 -25.07
C TRP A 51 -5.48 -1.32 -25.56
N LEU A 52 -6.78 -1.66 -25.63
CA LEU A 52 -7.23 -2.94 -26.17
C LEU A 52 -6.82 -3.12 -27.64
N THR A 53 -6.69 -2.04 -28.41
CA THR A 53 -6.27 -2.13 -29.82
C THR A 53 -4.84 -2.61 -29.99
N GLU A 54 -4.02 -2.52 -28.95
CA GLU A 54 -2.61 -2.94 -28.94
C GLU A 54 -2.44 -4.41 -28.53
N THR A 55 -3.52 -5.09 -28.12
CA THR A 55 -3.44 -6.44 -27.52
C THR A 55 -3.46 -7.59 -28.54
N GLY A 56 -3.79 -7.32 -29.79
CA GLY A 56 -4.04 -8.36 -30.80
C GLY A 56 -5.32 -9.18 -30.59
N LEU A 57 -6.11 -8.88 -29.55
CA LEU A 57 -7.43 -9.49 -29.35
C LEU A 57 -8.36 -9.10 -30.50
N HIS A 58 -9.22 -10.02 -30.93
CA HIS A 58 -10.30 -9.69 -31.85
C HIS A 58 -11.31 -8.77 -31.16
N LEU A 59 -11.49 -7.56 -31.71
CA LEU A 59 -12.39 -6.54 -31.18
C LEU A 59 -13.58 -6.31 -32.11
N THR A 60 -14.72 -5.92 -31.53
CA THR A 60 -15.87 -5.37 -32.25
C THR A 60 -16.19 -4.01 -31.64
N ASP A 61 -16.07 -2.95 -32.45
CA ASP A 61 -16.20 -1.54 -32.01
C ASP A 61 -15.28 -1.21 -30.81
N GLY A 62 -14.05 -1.76 -30.82
CA GLY A 62 -13.06 -1.60 -29.75
C GLY A 62 -13.28 -2.45 -28.50
N PHE A 63 -14.36 -3.23 -28.42
CA PHE A 63 -14.64 -4.14 -27.30
C PHE A 63 -14.19 -5.57 -27.60
N VAL A 64 -13.72 -6.30 -26.59
CA VAL A 64 -13.25 -7.69 -26.76
C VAL A 64 -14.40 -8.58 -27.20
N THR A 65 -14.31 -9.19 -28.39
CA THR A 65 -15.35 -10.09 -28.90
C THR A 65 -15.28 -11.43 -28.16
N VAL A 66 -16.39 -11.84 -27.53
CA VAL A 66 -16.47 -13.07 -26.74
C VAL A 66 -17.51 -14.06 -27.25
N ASP A 67 -17.20 -15.34 -27.03
CA ASP A 67 -18.11 -16.49 -27.23
C ASP A 67 -19.16 -16.58 -26.08
N PRO A 68 -20.13 -17.51 -26.17
CA PRO A 68 -21.15 -17.69 -25.13
C PRO A 68 -20.59 -18.15 -23.78
N MET A 69 -19.35 -18.64 -23.72
CA MET A 69 -18.64 -18.98 -22.48
C MET A 69 -17.79 -17.80 -21.96
N LEU A 70 -17.94 -16.61 -22.55
CA LEU A 70 -17.24 -15.38 -22.19
C LEU A 70 -15.73 -15.39 -22.48
N ARG A 71 -15.29 -16.26 -23.40
CA ARG A 71 -13.89 -16.31 -23.86
C ARG A 71 -13.71 -15.44 -25.08
N SER A 72 -12.54 -14.80 -25.20
CA SER A 72 -12.13 -14.14 -26.43
C SER A 72 -12.18 -15.15 -27.58
N VAL A 73 -12.75 -14.72 -28.70
CA VAL A 73 -12.85 -15.57 -29.91
C VAL A 73 -11.50 -15.76 -30.60
N SER A 74 -10.50 -14.97 -30.24
CA SER A 74 -9.14 -15.03 -30.79
C SER A 74 -8.14 -15.74 -29.87
N HIS A 75 -8.37 -15.66 -28.55
CA HIS A 75 -7.46 -16.14 -27.51
C HIS A 75 -8.29 -16.85 -26.43
N PRO A 76 -8.55 -18.16 -26.57
CA PRO A 76 -9.47 -18.89 -25.68
C PRO A 76 -9.11 -18.89 -24.18
N GLU A 77 -7.85 -18.57 -23.84
CA GLU A 77 -7.33 -18.38 -22.49
C GLU A 77 -7.72 -17.02 -21.87
N VAL A 78 -8.13 -16.06 -22.69
CA VAL A 78 -8.57 -14.73 -22.26
C VAL A 78 -10.09 -14.72 -22.13
N PHE A 79 -10.60 -14.22 -21.00
CA PHE A 79 -12.03 -14.04 -20.78
C PHE A 79 -12.35 -12.56 -20.59
N ALA A 80 -13.54 -12.14 -21.04
CA ALA A 80 -14.01 -10.78 -20.85
C ALA A 80 -15.52 -10.76 -20.55
N ALA A 81 -15.95 -9.83 -19.69
CA ALA A 81 -17.34 -9.66 -19.30
C ALA A 81 -17.67 -8.20 -19.01
N GLY A 82 -18.96 -7.88 -18.95
CA GLY A 82 -19.46 -6.53 -18.72
C GLY A 82 -19.17 -5.60 -19.90
N ASP A 83 -18.89 -4.34 -19.60
CA ASP A 83 -18.88 -3.30 -20.62
C ASP A 83 -17.68 -3.41 -21.57
N CYS A 84 -16.58 -4.05 -21.15
CA CYS A 84 -15.40 -4.29 -22.00
C CYS A 84 -15.62 -5.37 -23.07
N ALA A 85 -16.67 -6.19 -22.97
CA ALA A 85 -16.91 -7.35 -23.83
C ALA A 85 -18.05 -7.14 -24.83
N HIS A 86 -17.86 -7.58 -26.07
CA HIS A 86 -18.90 -7.69 -27.09
C HIS A 86 -19.32 -9.16 -27.25
N MET A 87 -20.57 -9.49 -26.92
CA MET A 87 -21.09 -10.84 -27.10
C MET A 87 -21.48 -11.10 -28.56
N ARG A 88 -20.66 -11.85 -29.29
CA ARG A 88 -20.85 -12.12 -30.73
C ARG A 88 -22.24 -12.67 -31.05
N ASP A 89 -22.66 -13.70 -30.31
CA ASP A 89 -23.86 -14.49 -30.63
C ASP A 89 -25.14 -13.90 -30.02
N SER A 90 -25.00 -12.90 -29.14
CA SER A 90 -26.15 -12.19 -28.56
C SER A 90 -25.75 -10.77 -28.13
N PRO A 91 -25.53 -9.85 -29.07
CA PRO A 91 -25.16 -8.47 -28.75
C PRO A 91 -26.17 -7.83 -27.81
N ARG A 92 -25.68 -7.11 -26.79
CA ARG A 92 -26.49 -6.42 -25.78
C ARG A 92 -25.97 -5.01 -25.56
N ALA A 93 -26.89 -4.12 -25.18
CA ALA A 93 -26.53 -2.82 -24.66
C ALA A 93 -25.59 -2.98 -23.45
N LYS A 94 -24.61 -2.10 -23.37
CA LYS A 94 -23.63 -2.03 -22.29
C LYS A 94 -24.35 -1.54 -21.04
N ALA A 95 -24.63 -2.48 -20.13
CA ALA A 95 -25.44 -2.24 -18.95
C ALA A 95 -25.00 -3.16 -17.81
N GLY A 96 -24.79 -2.58 -16.64
CA GLY A 96 -24.30 -3.30 -15.46
C GLY A 96 -25.13 -4.52 -15.03
N VAL A 97 -26.43 -4.55 -15.37
CA VAL A 97 -27.30 -5.72 -15.04
C VAL A 97 -26.84 -6.98 -15.76
N TYR A 98 -26.31 -6.87 -16.99
CA TYR A 98 -25.73 -8.02 -17.69
C TYR A 98 -24.38 -8.40 -17.08
N ALA A 99 -23.54 -7.43 -16.75
CA ALA A 99 -22.24 -7.67 -16.12
C ALA A 99 -22.36 -8.45 -14.79
N VAL A 100 -23.29 -8.04 -13.92
CA VAL A 100 -23.57 -8.71 -12.63
C VAL A 100 -23.99 -10.17 -12.83
N ARG A 101 -24.71 -10.48 -13.90
CA ARG A 101 -25.14 -11.85 -14.22
C ARG A 101 -24.07 -12.68 -14.93
N GLN A 102 -23.13 -12.03 -15.62
CA GLN A 102 -21.98 -12.71 -16.20
C GLN A 102 -20.99 -13.15 -15.13
N ALA A 103 -20.84 -12.41 -14.02
CA ALA A 103 -19.83 -12.68 -13.00
C ALA A 103 -19.84 -14.13 -12.44
N PRO A 104 -20.97 -14.75 -12.08
CA PRO A 104 -20.98 -16.15 -11.63
C PRO A 104 -20.57 -17.15 -12.71
N ILE A 105 -20.93 -16.90 -13.98
CA ILE A 105 -20.54 -17.76 -15.11
C ILE A 105 -19.06 -17.60 -15.40
N LEU A 106 -18.57 -16.37 -15.41
CA LEU A 106 -17.15 -16.06 -15.57
C LEU A 106 -16.30 -16.75 -14.50
N LEU A 107 -16.69 -16.64 -13.22
CA LEU A 107 -16.00 -17.31 -12.12
C LEU A 107 -15.99 -18.84 -12.27
N HIS A 108 -17.12 -19.44 -12.66
CA HIS A 108 -17.19 -20.87 -12.96
C HIS A 108 -16.25 -21.24 -14.11
N ASN A 109 -16.30 -20.51 -15.21
CA ASN A 109 -15.54 -20.81 -16.42
C ASN A 109 -14.04 -20.63 -16.22
N PHE A 110 -13.61 -19.61 -15.47
CA PHE A 110 -12.22 -19.46 -15.07
C PHE A 110 -11.72 -20.66 -14.27
N ARG A 111 -12.50 -21.10 -13.26
CA ARG A 111 -12.15 -22.29 -12.46
C ARG A 111 -12.10 -23.55 -13.31
N ALA A 112 -13.11 -23.76 -14.16
CA ALA A 112 -13.19 -24.91 -15.05
C ALA A 112 -12.04 -24.94 -16.06
N ALA A 113 -11.65 -23.81 -16.65
CA ALA A 113 -10.49 -23.74 -17.54
C ALA A 113 -9.19 -24.13 -16.84
N LEU A 114 -9.00 -23.68 -15.59
CA LEU A 114 -7.80 -24.01 -14.79
C LEU A 114 -7.80 -25.45 -14.25
N SER A 115 -8.98 -26.05 -14.05
CA SER A 115 -9.13 -27.39 -13.47
C SER A 115 -9.45 -28.49 -14.47
N GLY A 116 -9.46 -28.19 -15.78
CA GLY A 116 -9.90 -29.13 -16.83
C GLY A 116 -11.41 -29.48 -16.76
N GLY A 117 -12.21 -28.65 -16.11
CA GLY A 117 -13.66 -28.83 -15.98
C GLY A 117 -14.44 -28.33 -17.21
N THR A 118 -15.75 -28.61 -17.23
CA THR A 118 -16.64 -28.18 -18.30
C THR A 118 -17.06 -26.71 -18.13
N LEU A 119 -16.90 -25.94 -19.21
CA LEU A 119 -17.37 -24.55 -19.28
C LEU A 119 -18.90 -24.46 -19.37
N ARG A 120 -19.46 -23.38 -18.86
CA ARG A 120 -20.87 -23.04 -18.90
C ARG A 120 -21.13 -21.90 -19.89
N THR A 121 -22.26 -22.00 -20.56
CA THR A 121 -22.77 -20.94 -21.42
C THR A 121 -23.51 -19.89 -20.60
N TYR A 122 -23.23 -18.62 -20.88
CA TYR A 122 -24.01 -17.49 -20.40
C TYR A 122 -25.16 -17.20 -21.37
N HIS A 123 -26.39 -17.26 -20.84
CA HIS A 123 -27.59 -16.87 -21.58
C HIS A 123 -28.11 -15.53 -21.05
N PRO A 124 -27.98 -14.42 -21.82
CA PRO A 124 -28.43 -13.12 -21.36
C PRO A 124 -29.97 -13.07 -21.26
N GLN A 125 -30.47 -12.41 -20.22
CA GLN A 125 -31.89 -12.14 -20.07
C GLN A 125 -32.44 -11.32 -21.25
N ARG A 126 -33.69 -11.59 -21.65
CA ARG A 126 -34.38 -10.87 -22.72
C ARG A 126 -34.69 -9.42 -22.35
N ASP A 127 -35.05 -9.18 -21.09
CA ASP A 127 -35.40 -7.87 -20.55
C ASP A 127 -34.94 -7.73 -19.09
N TYR A 128 -34.87 -6.51 -18.60
CA TYR A 128 -34.57 -6.19 -17.21
C TYR A 128 -35.30 -4.95 -16.74
N LEU A 129 -35.53 -4.87 -15.43
CA LEU A 129 -36.15 -3.72 -14.81
C LEU A 129 -35.20 -2.50 -14.89
N LYS A 130 -35.55 -1.51 -15.69
CA LYS A 130 -34.87 -0.21 -15.75
C LYS A 130 -35.48 0.70 -14.71
N LEU A 131 -34.66 1.29 -13.82
CA LEU A 131 -35.11 2.22 -12.78
C LEU A 131 -34.28 3.50 -12.86
N ILE A 132 -34.94 4.61 -13.23
CA ILE A 132 -34.30 5.92 -13.42
C ILE A 132 -34.88 6.90 -12.39
N SER A 133 -34.02 7.58 -11.65
CA SER A 133 -34.43 8.65 -10.72
C SER A 133 -34.81 9.90 -11.51
N LEU A 134 -35.93 10.53 -11.18
CA LEU A 134 -36.44 11.74 -11.84
C LEU A 134 -36.19 13.01 -11.02
N GLY A 135 -35.50 12.92 -9.88
CA GLY A 135 -35.45 13.99 -8.88
C GLY A 135 -36.69 14.01 -7.97
N GLY A 136 -36.67 14.84 -6.92
CA GLY A 136 -37.82 14.98 -6.00
C GLY A 136 -38.29 13.68 -5.33
N LYS A 137 -37.39 12.68 -5.18
CA LYS A 137 -37.72 11.32 -4.72
C LYS A 137 -38.80 10.62 -5.56
N GLN A 138 -38.80 10.85 -6.88
CA GLN A 138 -39.59 10.11 -7.86
C GLN A 138 -38.70 9.27 -8.77
N ALA A 139 -39.23 8.17 -9.28
CA ALA A 139 -38.54 7.34 -10.25
C ALA A 139 -39.49 6.85 -11.35
N LEU A 140 -38.90 6.56 -12.51
CA LEU A 140 -39.52 5.85 -13.62
C LEU A 140 -38.98 4.43 -13.65
N ALA A 141 -39.90 3.47 -13.76
CA ALA A 141 -39.60 2.07 -14.04
C ALA A 141 -40.05 1.72 -15.45
N ASP A 142 -39.27 0.89 -16.14
CA ASP A 142 -39.68 0.22 -17.37
C ASP A 142 -39.31 -1.26 -17.25
N LYS A 143 -40.30 -2.12 -17.47
CA LYS A 143 -40.13 -3.56 -17.60
C LYS A 143 -41.09 -4.06 -18.66
N TRP A 144 -40.61 -4.86 -19.60
CA TRP A 144 -41.37 -5.34 -20.76
C TRP A 144 -42.02 -4.21 -21.58
N GLY A 145 -41.43 -3.01 -21.58
CA GLY A 145 -41.97 -1.83 -22.26
C GLY A 145 -43.19 -1.22 -21.57
N LEU A 146 -43.45 -1.55 -20.30
CA LEU A 146 -44.51 -0.97 -19.47
C LEU A 146 -43.93 0.12 -18.55
N PRO A 147 -44.03 1.41 -18.92
CA PRO A 147 -43.51 2.50 -18.11
C PRO A 147 -44.44 2.82 -16.94
N LEU A 148 -43.90 2.84 -15.72
CA LEU A 148 -44.59 3.28 -14.51
C LEU A 148 -43.78 4.38 -13.82
N SER A 149 -44.43 5.40 -13.26
CA SER A 149 -43.75 6.46 -12.52
C SER A 149 -44.38 6.71 -11.15
N GLY A 150 -43.56 7.07 -10.16
CA GLY A 150 -44.06 7.46 -8.84
C GLY A 150 -43.01 7.43 -7.74
N ALA A 151 -43.37 7.99 -6.59
CA ALA A 151 -42.50 8.04 -5.41
C ALA A 151 -42.23 6.66 -4.79
N TRP A 152 -43.17 5.72 -4.90
CA TRP A 152 -42.99 4.36 -4.39
C TRP A 152 -41.91 3.59 -5.16
N LEU A 153 -41.78 3.82 -6.47
CA LEU A 153 -40.71 3.26 -7.30
C LEU A 153 -39.34 3.81 -6.91
N TRP A 154 -39.28 5.09 -6.52
CA TRP A 154 -38.04 5.67 -6.00
C TRP A 154 -37.58 4.98 -4.72
N ARG A 155 -38.51 4.68 -3.79
CA ARG A 155 -38.17 3.92 -2.57
C ARG A 155 -37.63 2.53 -2.88
N ILE A 156 -38.15 1.88 -3.92
CA ILE A 156 -37.64 0.59 -4.39
C ILE A 156 -36.23 0.76 -4.95
N LYS A 157 -36.01 1.74 -5.84
CA LYS A 157 -34.69 2.05 -6.41
C LYS A 157 -33.66 2.35 -5.32
N ASP A 158 -33.97 3.28 -4.42
CA ASP A 158 -33.07 3.68 -3.31
C ASP A 158 -32.73 2.47 -2.42
N ARG A 159 -33.69 1.58 -2.15
CA ARG A 159 -33.44 0.33 -1.42
C ARG A 159 -32.50 -0.61 -2.18
N ILE A 160 -32.70 -0.80 -3.49
CA ILE A 160 -31.86 -1.66 -4.34
C ILE A 160 -30.44 -1.10 -4.41
N ASP A 161 -30.31 0.19 -4.71
CA ASP A 161 -29.02 0.87 -4.86
C ASP A 161 -28.25 0.85 -3.53
N ARG A 162 -28.88 1.19 -2.40
CA ARG A 162 -28.25 1.11 -1.07
C ARG A 162 -27.92 -0.32 -0.65
N LYS A 163 -28.73 -1.31 -1.04
CA LYS A 163 -28.41 -2.72 -0.77
C LYS A 163 -27.16 -3.12 -1.56
N PHE A 164 -27.08 -2.76 -2.83
CA PHE A 164 -25.91 -3.04 -3.67
C PHE A 164 -24.66 -2.35 -3.12
N MET A 165 -24.72 -1.05 -2.81
CA MET A 165 -23.58 -0.31 -2.26
C MET A 165 -23.12 -0.88 -0.91
N ARG A 166 -24.03 -1.31 -0.03
CA ARG A 166 -23.66 -2.00 1.21
C ARG A 166 -22.90 -3.30 0.98
N MET A 167 -23.20 -4.05 -0.08
CA MET A 167 -22.42 -5.26 -0.42
C MET A 167 -20.99 -4.94 -0.85
N CYS A 168 -20.75 -3.76 -1.43
CA CYS A 168 -19.42 -3.31 -1.84
C CYS A 168 -18.66 -2.60 -0.70
N GLN A 169 -19.37 -2.05 0.30
CA GLN A 169 -18.78 -1.32 1.43
C GLN A 169 -18.62 -2.18 2.68
N THR A 170 -19.47 -3.19 2.86
CA THR A 170 -19.46 -4.08 4.04
C THR A 170 -19.25 -5.50 3.57
N LEU A 171 -17.97 -5.88 3.44
CA LEU A 171 -17.59 -7.22 3.02
C LEU A 171 -17.82 -8.23 4.17
N PRO A 172 -18.31 -9.44 3.87
CA PRO A 172 -18.41 -10.49 4.87
C PRO A 172 -17.01 -10.89 5.37
N VAL A 173 -16.83 -10.96 6.69
CA VAL A 173 -15.59 -11.42 7.30
C VAL A 173 -15.42 -12.91 6.99
N MET A 174 -14.27 -13.29 6.43
CA MET A 174 -13.97 -14.71 6.21
C MET A 174 -13.78 -15.41 7.56
N PRO A 175 -14.44 -16.55 7.79
CA PRO A 175 -14.23 -17.31 9.02
C PRO A 175 -12.78 -17.81 9.07
N ALA A 176 -12.17 -17.73 10.26
CA ALA A 176 -10.85 -18.30 10.48
C ALA A 176 -10.90 -19.83 10.33
N PRO A 177 -9.86 -20.47 9.79
CA PRO A 177 -9.74 -21.92 9.80
C PRO A 177 -9.82 -22.45 11.24
N ALA A 178 -10.60 -23.51 11.45
CA ALA A 178 -10.66 -24.15 12.76
C ALA A 178 -9.31 -24.78 13.13
N LEU A 179 -8.90 -24.64 14.39
CA LEU A 179 -7.70 -25.33 14.89
C LEU A 179 -7.88 -26.85 14.82
N PRO A 180 -6.81 -27.61 14.57
CA PRO A 180 -6.84 -29.06 14.70
C PRO A 180 -7.32 -29.48 16.09
N ARG A 181 -8.12 -30.56 16.17
CA ARG A 181 -8.60 -31.09 17.47
C ARG A 181 -7.44 -31.37 18.44
N PRO A 182 -6.36 -32.06 18.04
CA PRO A 182 -5.13 -32.10 18.81
C PRO A 182 -4.23 -30.91 18.45
N HIS A 183 -3.91 -30.06 19.41
CA HIS A 183 -2.95 -28.98 19.26
C HIS A 183 -2.17 -28.72 20.57
N ALA A 184 -1.03 -28.04 20.45
CA ALA A 184 -0.20 -27.70 21.61
C ALA A 184 -0.92 -26.76 22.58
N LEU A 185 -0.68 -26.92 23.89
CA LEU A 185 -1.17 -25.99 24.91
C LEU A 185 -0.66 -24.57 24.60
N GLY A 186 -1.53 -23.57 24.69
CA GLY A 186 -1.19 -22.16 24.38
C GLY A 186 -1.23 -21.80 22.88
N LEU A 187 -1.47 -22.75 21.96
CA LEU A 187 -1.51 -22.44 20.52
C LEU A 187 -2.57 -21.37 20.17
N ALA A 188 -3.75 -21.43 20.79
CA ALA A 188 -4.82 -20.48 20.53
C ALA A 188 -4.44 -19.04 20.95
N GLU A 189 -3.70 -18.89 22.05
CA GLU A 189 -3.18 -17.60 22.51
C GLU A 189 -2.06 -17.10 21.59
N ALA A 190 -1.15 -18.00 21.19
CA ALA A 190 -0.02 -17.67 20.31
C ALA A 190 -0.45 -17.26 18.88
N LEU A 191 -1.49 -17.91 18.33
CA LEU A 191 -2.08 -17.52 17.04
C LEU A 191 -2.93 -16.24 17.15
N GLY A 192 -3.46 -15.95 18.34
CA GLY A 192 -4.34 -14.82 18.58
C GLY A 192 -5.62 -14.87 17.74
N THR A 193 -6.35 -13.76 17.73
CA THR A 193 -7.58 -13.59 16.93
C THR A 193 -7.34 -12.94 15.58
N LYS A 194 -6.10 -12.55 15.26
CA LYS A 194 -5.70 -11.81 14.06
C LYS A 194 -4.62 -12.60 13.33
N PRO A 195 -4.64 -12.68 11.99
CA PRO A 195 -3.57 -13.31 11.25
C PRO A 195 -2.24 -12.59 11.52
N MET A 196 -1.14 -13.34 11.50
CA MET A 196 0.20 -12.76 11.59
C MET A 196 0.38 -11.72 10.49
N CYS A 197 0.82 -10.50 10.85
CA CYS A 197 1.04 -9.42 9.89
C CYS A 197 2.24 -9.75 8.98
N GLY A 198 2.24 -9.24 7.75
CA GLY A 198 3.41 -9.23 6.87
C GLY A 198 4.34 -8.07 7.20
N GLY A 199 5.39 -7.89 6.38
CA GLY A 199 6.33 -6.78 6.50
C GLY A 199 7.03 -6.81 7.86
N CYS A 200 7.28 -5.63 8.44
CA CYS A 200 7.90 -5.54 9.76
C CYS A 200 6.99 -6.02 10.91
N GLY A 201 5.69 -6.19 10.67
CA GLY A 201 4.76 -6.73 11.67
C GLY A 201 5.02 -8.20 12.03
N ALA A 202 5.83 -8.90 11.22
CA ALA A 202 6.26 -10.29 11.45
C ALA A 202 7.55 -10.43 12.27
N LYS A 203 8.24 -9.32 12.64
CA LYS A 203 9.51 -9.39 13.39
C LYS A 203 9.27 -9.99 14.79
N VAL A 204 10.30 -10.61 15.35
CA VAL A 204 10.30 -11.05 16.75
C VAL A 204 10.39 -9.84 17.68
N GLY A 205 9.83 -9.96 18.88
CA GLY A 205 9.88 -8.87 19.87
C GLY A 205 11.32 -8.52 20.28
N PRO A 206 11.59 -7.23 20.62
CA PRO A 206 12.94 -6.73 20.88
C PRO A 206 13.65 -7.45 22.05
N ASP A 207 12.92 -7.87 23.08
CA ASP A 207 13.52 -8.55 24.24
C ASP A 207 14.05 -9.94 23.88
N ALA A 208 13.31 -10.71 23.07
CA ALA A 208 13.75 -12.03 22.63
C ALA A 208 15.04 -11.95 21.80
N LEU A 209 15.12 -10.97 20.89
CA LEU A 209 16.31 -10.72 20.08
C LEU A 209 17.51 -10.30 20.95
N ARG A 210 17.30 -9.35 21.87
CA ARG A 210 18.35 -8.89 22.78
C ARG A 210 18.92 -10.02 23.62
N THR A 211 18.06 -10.86 24.20
CA THR A 211 18.48 -12.02 24.98
C THR A 211 19.27 -13.03 24.15
N ALA A 212 18.86 -13.31 22.91
CA ALA A 212 19.55 -14.27 22.06
C ALA A 212 20.95 -13.81 21.60
N LEU A 213 21.16 -12.50 21.46
CA LEU A 213 22.43 -11.93 21.01
C LEU A 213 23.42 -11.64 22.15
N GLN A 214 22.96 -11.66 23.41
CA GLN A 214 23.82 -11.42 24.57
C GLN A 214 24.96 -12.46 24.65
N GLY A 215 26.20 -11.98 24.68
CA GLY A 215 27.39 -12.81 24.87
C GLY A 215 28.05 -13.35 23.61
N LEU A 216 27.58 -12.97 22.41
CA LEU A 216 28.28 -13.27 21.16
C LEU A 216 29.49 -12.34 20.99
N ALA A 217 30.70 -12.90 20.90
CA ALA A 217 31.92 -12.14 20.65
C ALA A 217 32.05 -11.80 19.16
N ALA A 218 32.31 -10.53 18.85
CA ALA A 218 32.71 -10.11 17.51
C ALA A 218 34.23 -10.32 17.31
N SER A 219 34.65 -10.56 16.07
CA SER A 219 36.07 -10.56 15.74
C SER A 219 36.60 -9.12 15.55
N ASP A 220 37.92 -8.95 15.60
CA ASP A 220 38.57 -7.64 15.42
C ASP A 220 38.31 -6.98 14.04
N ALA A 221 37.79 -7.74 13.06
CA ALA A 221 37.43 -7.22 11.74
C ALA A 221 36.12 -6.41 11.73
N VAL A 222 35.32 -6.50 12.81
CA VAL A 222 34.03 -5.81 12.97
C VAL A 222 34.23 -4.59 13.86
N GLU A 223 34.32 -3.40 13.24
CA GLU A 223 34.48 -2.12 13.98
C GLU A 223 33.22 -1.73 14.74
N LEU A 224 32.05 -2.04 14.17
CA LEU A 224 30.73 -1.83 14.77
C LEU A 224 29.89 -3.08 14.54
N GLY A 225 29.41 -3.70 15.62
CA GLY A 225 28.70 -4.97 15.61
C GLY A 225 27.19 -4.84 15.90
N ALA A 226 26.62 -5.91 16.45
CA ALA A 226 25.19 -5.98 16.75
C ALA A 226 24.73 -4.84 17.69
N GLY A 227 23.61 -4.20 17.34
CA GLY A 227 22.99 -3.12 18.13
C GLY A 227 22.80 -1.81 17.37
N ASP A 228 23.55 -1.59 16.29
CA ASP A 228 23.29 -0.52 15.32
C ASP A 228 22.47 -1.02 14.11
N ASP A 229 22.15 -0.15 13.15
CA ASP A 229 21.36 -0.53 11.96
C ASP A 229 22.13 -1.48 11.04
N ALA A 230 23.46 -1.36 11.01
CA ALA A 230 24.32 -2.21 10.22
C ALA A 230 25.67 -2.45 10.90
N ALA A 231 26.33 -3.54 10.52
CA ALA A 231 27.70 -3.77 10.94
C ALA A 231 28.68 -3.00 10.05
N VAL A 232 29.80 -2.57 10.62
CA VAL A 232 30.90 -1.91 9.90
C VAL A 232 32.12 -2.81 9.90
N LEU A 233 32.60 -3.15 8.71
CA LEU A 233 33.79 -3.97 8.47
C LEU A 233 34.96 -3.10 8.02
N ALA A 234 36.13 -3.31 8.62
CA ALA A 234 37.38 -2.72 8.16
C ALA A 234 37.93 -3.53 6.99
N VAL A 235 38.02 -2.93 5.80
CA VAL A 235 38.51 -3.60 4.57
C VAL A 235 39.58 -2.74 3.92
N GLY A 236 40.85 -3.03 4.22
CA GLY A 236 42.01 -2.43 3.52
C GLY A 236 41.96 -0.90 3.42
N GLY A 237 41.84 -0.20 4.54
CA GLY A 237 41.76 1.27 4.61
C GLY A 237 40.39 1.87 4.32
N ALA A 238 39.44 1.09 3.77
CA ALA A 238 38.05 1.48 3.61
C ALA A 238 37.18 0.87 4.72
N ARG A 239 35.99 1.45 4.93
CA ARG A 239 34.94 0.90 5.80
C ARG A 239 33.75 0.48 4.96
N GLN A 240 33.36 -0.78 5.09
CA GLN A 240 32.18 -1.33 4.41
C GLN A 240 31.06 -1.52 5.42
N VAL A 241 29.87 -1.02 5.10
CA VAL A 241 28.65 -1.26 5.87
C VAL A 241 27.97 -2.51 5.31
N ILE A 242 27.49 -3.39 6.17
CA ILE A 242 26.74 -4.60 5.78
C ILE A 242 25.50 -4.76 6.66
N ALA A 243 24.37 -5.02 6.01
CA ALA A 243 23.09 -5.25 6.66
C ALA A 243 22.32 -6.38 5.97
N THR A 244 21.36 -6.96 6.68
CA THR A 244 20.44 -7.94 6.10
C THR A 244 19.05 -7.73 6.66
N ASP A 245 18.06 -7.71 5.77
CA ASP A 245 16.67 -7.58 6.18
C ASP A 245 15.76 -8.42 5.29
N HIS A 246 14.71 -8.95 5.90
CA HIS A 246 13.76 -9.87 5.26
C HIS A 246 12.34 -9.43 5.54
N LEU A 247 11.53 -9.37 4.49
CA LEU A 247 10.12 -9.06 4.60
C LEU A 247 9.26 -10.23 4.10
N ARG A 248 8.37 -10.69 4.98
CA ARG A 248 7.20 -11.47 4.57
C ARG A 248 6.27 -10.58 3.74
N ALA A 249 5.72 -11.10 2.66
CA ALA A 249 4.93 -10.31 1.73
C ALA A 249 3.73 -9.60 2.40
N VAL A 250 3.51 -8.35 2.01
CA VAL A 250 2.36 -7.52 2.42
C VAL A 250 1.38 -7.24 1.27
N THR A 251 1.75 -7.67 0.06
CA THR A 251 0.97 -7.54 -1.17
C THR A 251 1.20 -8.79 -2.02
N ASP A 252 0.20 -9.14 -2.82
CA ASP A 252 0.27 -10.26 -3.77
C ASP A 252 0.97 -9.87 -5.09
N ASP A 253 1.34 -8.59 -5.27
CA ASP A 253 2.13 -8.09 -6.40
C ASP A 253 3.64 -8.30 -6.13
N PRO A 254 4.30 -9.26 -6.82
CA PRO A 254 5.68 -9.60 -6.54
C PRO A 254 6.68 -8.51 -6.96
N TRP A 255 6.38 -7.72 -8.00
CA TRP A 255 7.24 -6.61 -8.43
C TRP A 255 7.17 -5.47 -7.42
N LEU A 256 5.97 -5.10 -6.97
CA LEU A 256 5.80 -4.10 -5.92
C LEU A 256 6.46 -4.56 -4.61
N MET A 257 6.24 -5.81 -4.21
CA MET A 257 6.84 -6.37 -2.99
C MET A 257 8.37 -6.35 -3.05
N ALA A 258 8.97 -6.69 -4.21
CA ALA A 258 10.41 -6.66 -4.42
C ALA A 258 10.99 -5.25 -4.27
N ARG A 259 10.31 -4.22 -4.78
CA ARG A 259 10.73 -2.83 -4.62
C ARG A 259 10.66 -2.39 -3.15
N ILE A 260 9.59 -2.73 -2.44
CA ILE A 260 9.43 -2.43 -1.01
C ILE A 260 10.55 -3.10 -0.21
N ALA A 261 10.78 -4.40 -0.40
CA ALA A 261 11.83 -5.14 0.32
C ALA A 261 13.23 -4.60 0.03
N THR A 262 13.50 -4.19 -1.21
CA THR A 262 14.80 -3.61 -1.60
C THR A 262 15.01 -2.24 -0.97
N VAL A 263 14.01 -1.36 -1.03
CA VAL A 263 14.06 -0.04 -0.35
C VAL A 263 14.24 -0.21 1.15
N HIS A 264 13.55 -1.20 1.74
CA HIS A 264 13.65 -1.50 3.16
C HIS A 264 15.07 -1.94 3.55
N ALA A 265 15.63 -2.95 2.88
CA ALA A 265 16.97 -3.44 3.19
C ALA A 265 18.06 -2.37 2.96
N LEU A 266 17.91 -1.51 1.95
CA LEU A 266 18.82 -0.38 1.74
C LEU A 266 18.69 0.73 2.81
N GLY A 267 17.58 0.74 3.56
CA GLY A 267 17.33 1.64 4.69
C GLY A 267 18.50 1.71 5.65
N ASP A 268 18.98 0.54 6.09
CA ASP A 268 20.12 0.41 7.00
C ASP A 268 21.41 1.04 6.42
N ILE A 269 21.69 0.83 5.14
CA ILE A 269 22.87 1.43 4.48
C ILE A 269 22.77 2.96 4.45
N TRP A 270 21.59 3.48 4.09
CA TRP A 270 21.34 4.90 4.04
C TRP A 270 21.30 5.56 5.43
N ALA A 271 20.86 4.85 6.46
CA ALA A 271 20.86 5.28 7.85
C ALA A 271 22.28 5.54 8.39
N MET A 272 23.25 4.73 7.95
CA MET A 272 24.67 4.92 8.29
C MET A 272 25.37 6.01 7.45
N GLY A 273 24.64 6.66 6.54
CA GLY A 273 25.20 7.64 5.59
C GLY A 273 26.12 7.04 4.53
N ALA A 274 26.02 5.73 4.30
CA ALA A 274 26.83 5.00 3.32
C ALA A 274 26.16 4.96 1.93
N ILE A 275 26.98 4.71 0.92
CA ILE A 275 26.53 4.58 -0.47
C ILE A 275 26.36 3.10 -0.79
N PRO A 276 25.16 2.63 -1.18
CA PRO A 276 24.93 1.24 -1.58
C PRO A 276 25.90 0.76 -2.66
N GLN A 277 26.33 -0.50 -2.56
CA GLN A 277 27.34 -1.10 -3.43
C GLN A 277 26.84 -2.38 -4.10
N ALA A 278 26.40 -3.36 -3.32
CA ALA A 278 25.96 -4.65 -3.84
C ALA A 278 24.90 -5.30 -2.97
N ALA A 279 24.16 -6.26 -3.52
CA ALA A 279 23.16 -7.04 -2.79
C ALA A 279 23.17 -8.53 -3.15
N LEU A 280 22.91 -9.38 -2.16
CA LEU A 280 22.59 -10.80 -2.31
C LEU A 280 21.11 -11.02 -2.01
N VAL A 281 20.35 -11.49 -3.01
CA VAL A 281 18.90 -11.68 -2.88
C VAL A 281 18.58 -13.04 -2.26
N GLN A 282 17.74 -13.07 -1.24
CA GLN A 282 17.27 -14.28 -0.55
C GLN A 282 15.77 -14.41 -0.73
N LEU A 283 15.32 -15.43 -1.46
CA LEU A 283 13.92 -15.62 -1.83
C LEU A 283 13.35 -16.90 -1.23
N ILE A 284 12.17 -16.80 -0.64
CA ILE A 284 11.29 -17.92 -0.35
C ILE A 284 10.05 -17.74 -1.20
N LEU A 285 9.85 -18.60 -2.20
CA LEU A 285 8.66 -18.57 -3.03
C LEU A 285 7.59 -19.50 -2.46
N PRO A 286 6.30 -19.14 -2.55
CA PRO A 286 5.24 -20.10 -2.31
C PRO A 286 5.33 -21.24 -3.34
N ARG A 287 4.68 -22.38 -3.04
CA ARG A 287 4.58 -23.48 -3.99
C ARG A 287 3.82 -23.04 -5.24
N LEU A 288 4.51 -23.02 -6.37
CA LEU A 288 4.01 -22.60 -7.67
C LEU A 288 4.34 -23.67 -8.73
N SER A 289 3.65 -23.68 -9.86
CA SER A 289 4.09 -24.45 -11.03
C SER A 289 5.37 -23.83 -11.60
N GLU A 290 6.18 -24.60 -12.33
CA GLU A 290 7.44 -24.12 -12.90
C GLU A 290 7.27 -22.85 -13.77
N PRO A 291 6.27 -22.73 -14.68
CA PRO A 291 6.06 -21.49 -15.42
C PRO A 291 5.73 -20.28 -14.52
N LEU A 292 4.95 -20.50 -13.46
CA LEU A 292 4.63 -19.44 -12.51
C LEU A 292 5.84 -19.06 -11.65
N GLN A 293 6.70 -20.01 -11.28
CA GLN A 293 7.97 -19.73 -10.60
C GLN A 293 8.85 -18.85 -11.47
N THR A 294 9.06 -19.21 -12.73
CA THR A 294 9.89 -18.44 -13.67
C THR A 294 9.36 -17.03 -13.87
N ARG A 295 8.05 -16.86 -14.09
CA ARG A 295 7.44 -15.53 -14.25
C ARG A 295 7.59 -14.69 -12.97
N THR A 296 7.26 -15.28 -11.82
CA THR A 296 7.31 -14.58 -10.53
C THR A 296 8.74 -14.18 -10.19
N LEU A 297 9.72 -15.05 -10.43
CA LEU A 297 11.14 -14.73 -10.26
C LEU A 297 11.57 -13.58 -11.17
N ALA A 298 11.17 -13.58 -12.45
CA ALA A 298 11.50 -12.49 -13.36
C ALA A 298 10.93 -11.14 -12.86
N GLU A 299 9.68 -11.12 -12.40
CA GLU A 299 9.03 -9.93 -11.83
C GLU A 299 9.75 -9.43 -10.57
N ILE A 300 10.10 -10.33 -9.64
CA ILE A 300 10.85 -10.00 -8.43
C ILE A 300 12.22 -9.42 -8.79
N MET A 301 12.99 -10.13 -9.62
CA MET A 301 14.35 -9.73 -9.96
C MET A 301 14.38 -8.41 -10.74
N ALA A 302 13.39 -8.14 -11.60
CA ALA A 302 13.23 -6.86 -12.26
C ALA A 302 12.97 -5.72 -11.26
N GLY A 303 12.08 -5.93 -10.29
CA GLY A 303 11.80 -4.94 -9.24
C GLY A 303 13.02 -4.66 -8.35
N VAL A 304 13.77 -5.70 -7.96
CA VAL A 304 15.02 -5.55 -7.20
C VAL A 304 16.07 -4.77 -8.00
N ALA A 305 16.30 -5.18 -9.25
CA ALA A 305 17.31 -4.58 -10.12
C ALA A 305 17.04 -3.10 -10.39
N GLU A 306 15.79 -2.70 -10.60
CA GLU A 306 15.40 -1.30 -10.82
C GLU A 306 15.78 -0.40 -9.63
N VAL A 307 15.48 -0.85 -8.41
CA VAL A 307 15.78 -0.08 -7.19
C VAL A 307 17.28 -0.02 -6.94
N LEU A 308 17.99 -1.15 -7.07
CA LEU A 308 19.44 -1.19 -6.87
C LEU A 308 20.18 -0.33 -7.90
N ALA A 309 19.80 -0.41 -9.17
CA ALA A 309 20.42 0.39 -10.23
C ALA A 309 20.26 1.89 -9.96
N THR A 310 19.07 2.32 -9.52
CA THR A 310 18.81 3.71 -9.13
C THR A 310 19.64 4.14 -7.91
N ALA A 311 19.91 3.20 -6.99
CA ALA A 311 20.73 3.43 -5.80
C ALA A 311 22.26 3.35 -6.05
N GLY A 312 22.69 3.01 -7.27
CA GLY A 312 24.10 2.82 -7.61
C GLY A 312 24.68 1.45 -7.18
N ALA A 313 23.82 0.48 -6.86
CA ALA A 313 24.20 -0.86 -6.44
C ALA A 313 23.87 -1.92 -7.51
N SER A 314 24.42 -3.12 -7.35
CA SER A 314 24.17 -4.26 -8.25
C SER A 314 23.81 -5.53 -7.50
N ILE A 315 23.06 -6.42 -8.16
CA ILE A 315 22.83 -7.79 -7.66
C ILE A 315 24.12 -8.59 -7.86
N ALA A 316 24.74 -9.02 -6.77
CA ALA A 316 25.96 -9.83 -6.78
C ALA A 316 25.69 -11.34 -6.74
N GLY A 317 24.45 -11.74 -6.48
CA GLY A 317 24.04 -13.14 -6.40
C GLY A 317 22.79 -13.30 -5.54
N GLY A 318 22.54 -14.53 -5.10
CA GLY A 318 21.41 -14.82 -4.25
C GLY A 318 21.14 -16.31 -4.05
N HIS A 319 20.10 -16.59 -3.28
CA HIS A 319 19.60 -17.94 -3.03
C HIS A 319 18.07 -17.95 -3.07
N THR A 320 17.48 -19.02 -3.59
CA THR A 320 16.03 -19.18 -3.71
C THR A 320 15.62 -20.55 -3.19
N THR A 321 14.58 -20.57 -2.35
CA THR A 321 13.96 -21.78 -1.81
C THR A 321 12.44 -21.71 -1.95
N GLN A 322 11.76 -22.83 -1.69
CA GLN A 322 10.31 -22.88 -1.63
C GLN A 322 9.84 -22.97 -0.17
N GLY A 323 8.76 -22.27 0.16
CA GLY A 323 8.15 -22.25 1.48
C GLY A 323 6.65 -22.04 1.43
N ALA A 324 6.05 -21.78 2.60
CA ALA A 324 4.61 -21.57 2.70
C ALA A 324 4.17 -20.21 2.13
N GLU A 325 5.02 -19.19 2.24
CA GLU A 325 4.67 -17.80 1.97
C GLU A 325 5.81 -17.07 1.27
N LEU A 326 5.47 -16.06 0.46
CA LEU A 326 6.47 -15.22 -0.21
C LEU A 326 7.26 -14.41 0.83
N THR A 327 8.57 -14.61 0.84
CA THR A 327 9.52 -13.81 1.62
C THR A 327 10.63 -13.32 0.70
N ILE A 328 10.91 -12.01 0.74
CA ILE A 328 11.98 -11.39 0.00
C ILE A 328 12.93 -10.76 1.01
N GLY A 329 14.18 -11.20 1.00
CA GLY A 329 15.25 -10.62 1.79
C GLY A 329 16.44 -10.23 0.95
N LEU A 330 17.20 -9.28 1.45
CA LEU A 330 18.44 -8.87 0.83
C LEU A 330 19.51 -8.73 1.91
N THR A 331 20.70 -9.25 1.64
CA THR A 331 21.91 -8.80 2.31
C THR A 331 22.52 -7.73 1.44
N VAL A 332 22.70 -6.53 1.98
CA VAL A 332 23.19 -5.37 1.24
C VAL A 332 24.52 -4.91 1.81
N THR A 333 25.39 -4.40 0.94
CA THR A 333 26.64 -3.74 1.32
C THR A 333 26.63 -2.30 0.84
N GLY A 334 27.35 -1.44 1.57
CA GLY A 334 27.61 -0.06 1.17
C GLY A 334 29.01 0.37 1.55
N LEU A 335 29.53 1.37 0.85
CA LEU A 335 30.81 2.00 1.19
C LEU A 335 30.54 3.24 2.03
N ALA A 336 31.16 3.29 3.20
CA ALA A 336 31.07 4.46 4.05
C ALA A 336 32.07 5.54 3.61
N GLY A 337 31.68 6.80 3.80
CA GLY A 337 32.61 7.93 3.69
C GLY A 337 33.57 8.01 4.90
N PRO A 338 34.27 9.16 5.07
CA PRO A 338 35.15 9.38 6.22
C PRO A 338 34.44 9.28 7.58
N ARG A 339 33.14 9.62 7.59
CA ARG A 339 32.27 9.56 8.76
C ARG A 339 31.18 8.53 8.52
N VAL A 340 31.03 7.61 9.46
CA VAL A 340 29.90 6.68 9.56
C VAL A 340 28.93 7.28 10.57
N LEU A 341 27.66 7.42 10.19
CA LEU A 341 26.61 7.79 11.14
C LEU A 341 26.17 6.55 11.91
N THR A 342 25.81 6.75 13.16
CA THR A 342 25.33 5.69 14.05
C THR A 342 24.06 6.18 14.76
N LYS A 343 23.42 5.29 15.52
CA LYS A 343 22.34 5.67 16.44
C LYS A 343 22.79 6.63 17.54
N GLY A 344 24.09 6.65 17.86
CA GLY A 344 24.69 7.54 18.87
C GLY A 344 25.14 8.88 18.32
N GLY A 345 25.41 9.84 19.21
CA GLY A 345 25.99 11.15 18.86
C GLY A 345 25.03 12.33 18.98
N ALA A 346 23.72 12.08 19.15
CA ALA A 346 22.72 13.11 19.41
C ALA A 346 23.09 13.96 20.64
N GLN A 347 22.95 15.28 20.52
CA GLN A 347 23.27 16.24 21.57
C GLN A 347 22.01 16.94 22.08
N PRO A 348 21.94 17.31 23.38
CA PRO A 348 20.89 18.19 23.87
C PRO A 348 20.77 19.47 23.04
N GLY A 349 19.55 19.81 22.61
CA GLY A 349 19.27 20.93 21.72
C GLY A 349 19.15 20.55 20.24
N ASP A 350 19.61 19.36 19.83
CA ASP A 350 19.38 18.87 18.47
C ASP A 350 17.89 18.73 18.19
N ALA A 351 17.47 19.10 16.99
CA ALA A 351 16.12 18.83 16.49
C ALA A 351 16.03 17.41 15.95
N LEU A 352 14.86 16.78 16.14
CA LEU A 352 14.55 15.48 15.57
C LEU A 352 13.77 15.67 14.26
N VAL A 353 14.33 15.19 13.14
CA VAL A 353 13.73 15.25 11.81
C VAL A 353 13.36 13.86 11.34
N LEU A 354 12.10 13.67 10.93
CA LEU A 354 11.57 12.43 10.37
C LEU A 354 11.22 12.64 8.89
N THR A 355 11.67 11.75 8.00
CA THR A 355 11.53 11.98 6.54
C THR A 355 10.27 11.41 5.90
N LYS A 356 9.57 10.48 6.58
CA LYS A 356 8.31 9.86 6.09
C LYS A 356 7.25 9.82 7.20
N PRO A 357 5.95 9.83 6.85
CA PRO A 357 4.89 9.61 7.82
C PRO A 357 4.95 8.23 8.49
N ILE A 358 4.33 8.10 9.66
CA ILE A 358 4.14 6.82 10.38
C ILE A 358 2.71 6.28 10.24
N GLY A 359 2.51 5.02 10.62
CA GLY A 359 1.22 4.33 10.62
C GLY A 359 1.06 3.27 9.52
N SER A 360 2.14 2.93 8.81
CA SER A 360 2.11 1.95 7.72
C SER A 360 1.78 0.54 8.22
N GLY A 361 2.26 0.12 9.39
CA GLY A 361 1.94 -1.19 9.98
C GLY A 361 0.46 -1.34 10.29
N THR A 362 -0.19 -0.28 10.74
CA THR A 362 -1.64 -0.27 11.04
C THR A 362 -2.47 -0.35 9.76
N LEU A 363 -2.09 0.40 8.72
CA LEU A 363 -2.71 0.31 7.40
C LEU A 363 -2.55 -1.08 6.78
N LEU A 364 -1.34 -1.64 6.80
CA LEU A 364 -1.06 -2.98 6.29
C LEU A 364 -1.82 -4.06 7.08
N ALA A 365 -1.90 -3.93 8.40
CA ALA A 365 -2.70 -4.83 9.23
C ALA A 365 -4.19 -4.75 8.88
N ALA A 366 -4.72 -3.56 8.60
CA ALA A 366 -6.10 -3.38 8.15
C ALA A 366 -6.34 -3.99 6.76
N GLU A 367 -5.39 -3.84 5.83
CA GLU A 367 -5.47 -4.41 4.48
C GLU A 367 -5.51 -5.94 4.53
N MET A 368 -4.63 -6.56 5.32
CA MET A 368 -4.62 -8.02 5.51
C MET A 368 -5.90 -8.53 6.19
N GLN A 369 -6.54 -7.70 7.02
CA GLN A 369 -7.86 -7.97 7.62
C GLN A 369 -9.03 -7.60 6.70
N LYS A 370 -8.76 -7.05 5.51
CA LYS A 370 -9.75 -6.60 4.51
C LYS A 370 -10.69 -5.52 5.05
N CYS A 371 -10.18 -4.64 5.90
CA CYS A 371 -10.91 -3.54 6.51
C CYS A 371 -10.27 -2.15 6.30
N ALA A 372 -9.21 -2.06 5.49
CA ALA A 372 -8.65 -0.78 5.06
C ALA A 372 -9.50 -0.11 3.97
N ASP A 373 -9.45 1.22 3.90
CA ASP A 373 -9.91 1.92 2.71
C ASP A 373 -8.86 1.78 1.60
N GLY A 374 -9.25 1.26 0.44
CA GLY A 374 -8.32 1.05 -0.68
C GLY A 374 -7.63 2.33 -1.16
N ARG A 375 -8.20 3.53 -0.91
CA ARG A 375 -7.55 4.81 -1.22
C ARG A 375 -6.38 5.11 -0.31
N ASP A 376 -6.49 4.78 0.98
CA ASP A 376 -5.41 4.96 1.94
C ASP A 376 -4.25 3.99 1.62
N ILE A 377 -4.58 2.76 1.22
CA ILE A 377 -3.60 1.76 0.77
C ILE A 377 -2.93 2.17 -0.54
N ALA A 378 -3.68 2.64 -1.52
CA ALA A 378 -3.11 3.16 -2.77
C ALA A 378 -2.18 4.37 -2.53
N ALA A 379 -2.52 5.22 -1.55
CA ALA A 379 -1.68 6.35 -1.14
C ALA A 379 -0.41 5.92 -0.37
N LEU A 380 -0.39 4.72 0.22
CA LEU A 380 0.74 4.19 0.98
C LEU A 380 1.88 3.68 0.06
N TRP A 381 1.55 3.00 -1.05
CA TRP A 381 2.54 2.35 -1.94
C TRP A 381 3.66 3.24 -2.47
N PRO A 382 3.41 4.49 -2.88
CA PRO A 382 4.48 5.39 -3.31
C PRO A 382 5.50 5.66 -2.19
N PHE A 383 5.07 5.72 -0.92
CA PHE A 383 5.99 5.94 0.20
C PHE A 383 6.83 4.70 0.53
N LEU A 384 6.23 3.50 0.44
CA LEU A 384 6.96 2.25 0.70
C LEU A 384 8.01 1.93 -0.37
N THR A 385 7.87 2.51 -1.57
CA THR A 385 8.80 2.34 -2.69
C THR A 385 9.69 3.56 -2.94
N GLN A 386 9.52 4.64 -2.16
CA GLN A 386 10.37 5.82 -2.24
C GLN A 386 11.75 5.53 -1.62
N SER A 387 12.81 5.63 -2.42
CA SER A 387 14.21 5.54 -1.98
C SER A 387 14.52 6.57 -0.88
N GLN A 388 15.38 6.19 0.07
CA GLN A 388 15.88 7.09 1.12
C GLN A 388 17.25 7.69 0.79
N GLY A 389 17.82 7.37 -0.38
CA GLY A 389 19.17 7.83 -0.75
C GLY A 389 19.32 9.35 -0.82
N ALA A 390 18.35 10.06 -1.41
CA ALA A 390 18.39 11.52 -1.46
C ALA A 390 18.20 12.16 -0.08
N ALA A 391 17.30 11.61 0.76
CA ALA A 391 17.15 12.05 2.14
C ALA A 391 18.44 11.84 2.95
N SER A 392 19.08 10.67 2.83
CA SER A 392 20.36 10.38 3.46
C SER A 392 21.45 11.35 2.99
N ALA A 393 21.57 11.64 1.69
CA ALA A 393 22.55 12.59 1.18
C ALA A 393 22.32 14.03 1.68
N ILE A 394 21.06 14.42 1.94
CA ILE A 394 20.72 15.74 2.49
C ILE A 394 21.06 15.83 3.99
N LEU A 395 20.75 14.78 4.75
CA LEU A 395 20.90 14.75 6.22
C LEU A 395 22.33 14.43 6.66
N SER A 396 23.01 13.51 5.96
CA SER A 396 24.30 12.95 6.38
C SER A 396 25.42 13.97 6.61
N PRO A 397 25.49 15.12 5.92
CA PRO A 397 26.52 16.12 6.20
C PRO A 397 26.39 16.82 7.55
N VAL A 398 25.18 16.88 8.14
CA VAL A 398 24.89 17.67 9.34
C VAL A 398 24.33 16.86 10.50
N ALA A 399 23.81 15.66 10.25
CA ALA A 399 23.29 14.79 11.30
C ALA A 399 24.37 14.46 12.34
N THR A 400 23.97 14.46 13.60
CA THR A 400 24.79 14.04 14.75
C THR A 400 24.54 12.57 15.10
N ALA A 401 23.31 12.10 14.87
CA ALA A 401 22.89 10.69 14.91
C ALA A 401 21.80 10.45 13.86
N MET A 402 21.72 9.25 13.32
CA MET A 402 20.70 8.89 12.34
C MET A 402 20.38 7.40 12.42
N THR A 403 19.12 7.06 12.18
CA THR A 403 18.62 5.69 12.07
C THR A 403 17.47 5.66 11.06
N ASP A 404 17.07 4.48 10.60
CA ASP A 404 15.78 4.32 9.92
C ASP A 404 14.69 3.88 10.90
N VAL A 405 13.43 4.22 10.60
CA VAL A 405 12.30 3.85 11.45
C VAL A 405 11.64 2.63 10.84
N THR A 406 11.81 1.47 11.47
CA THR A 406 11.29 0.19 10.98
C THR A 406 10.45 -0.57 12.00
N GLY A 407 10.84 -1.78 12.37
CA GLY A 407 9.99 -2.74 13.08
C GLY A 407 9.64 -2.39 14.51
N PHE A 408 10.47 -1.59 15.20
CA PHE A 408 10.17 -1.17 16.58
C PHE A 408 9.29 0.07 16.67
N GLY A 409 8.95 0.65 15.51
CA GLY A 409 8.20 1.90 15.42
C GLY A 409 9.02 3.11 15.86
N LEU A 410 8.47 4.31 15.65
CA LEU A 410 9.17 5.57 15.90
C LEU A 410 9.69 5.66 17.34
N ALA A 411 8.88 5.29 18.33
CA ALA A 411 9.28 5.34 19.72
C ALA A 411 10.40 4.35 20.04
N GLY A 412 10.38 3.15 19.44
CA GLY A 412 11.40 2.14 19.66
C GLY A 412 12.76 2.55 19.11
N HIS A 413 12.82 2.99 17.84
CA HIS A 413 14.07 3.44 17.23
C HIS A 413 14.63 4.71 17.88
N LEU A 414 13.76 5.65 18.26
CA LEU A 414 14.19 6.81 19.05
C LEU A 414 14.75 6.38 20.41
N ASP A 415 14.14 5.41 21.09
CA ASP A 415 14.65 4.86 22.36
C ASP A 415 16.09 4.33 22.23
N GLU A 416 16.39 3.64 21.12
CA GLU A 416 17.74 3.15 20.81
C GLU A 416 18.73 4.31 20.64
N MET A 417 18.36 5.34 19.87
CA MET A 417 19.19 6.55 19.71
C MET A 417 19.47 7.24 21.05
N LEU A 418 18.44 7.39 21.89
CA LEU A 418 18.56 8.01 23.21
C LEU A 418 19.49 7.23 24.14
N ARG A 419 19.47 5.89 24.07
CA ARG A 419 20.38 5.02 24.84
C ARG A 419 21.82 5.15 24.35
N ALA A 420 22.03 5.13 23.03
CA ALA A 420 23.35 5.26 22.45
C ALA A 420 23.98 6.64 22.73
N GLY A 421 23.16 7.70 22.73
CA GLY A 421 23.60 9.07 23.04
C GLY A 421 23.62 9.42 24.53
N THR A 422 23.05 8.60 25.41
CA THR A 422 22.84 8.93 26.84
C THR A 422 22.09 10.25 27.05
N VAL A 423 21.05 10.49 26.24
CA VAL A 423 20.23 11.72 26.21
C VAL A 423 18.73 11.39 26.35
N GLY A 424 17.90 12.42 26.54
CA GLY A 424 16.44 12.33 26.48
C GLY A 424 15.86 13.00 25.21
N ALA A 425 14.55 12.95 25.03
CA ALA A 425 13.86 13.73 23.99
C ALA A 425 12.42 14.09 24.36
N GLU A 426 11.97 15.19 23.78
CA GLU A 426 10.58 15.63 23.77
C GLU A 426 10.03 15.59 22.33
N ILE A 427 8.90 14.90 22.15
CA ILE A 427 8.20 14.76 20.86
C ILE A 427 6.92 15.57 20.89
N ASP A 428 6.73 16.42 19.88
CA ASP A 428 5.46 17.07 19.58
C ASP A 428 4.60 16.11 18.77
N LEU A 429 3.60 15.49 19.42
CA LEU A 429 2.75 14.49 18.76
C LEU A 429 1.94 15.07 17.61
N ALA A 430 1.56 16.34 17.68
CA ALA A 430 0.83 17.02 16.61
C ALA A 430 1.71 17.24 15.38
N GLY A 431 3.01 17.49 15.60
CA GLY A 431 4.03 17.63 14.56
C GLY A 431 4.43 16.33 13.87
N VAL A 432 4.13 15.15 14.45
CA VAL A 432 4.44 13.85 13.83
C VAL A 432 3.54 13.60 12.61
N PRO A 433 4.10 13.45 11.39
CA PRO A 433 3.32 13.15 10.21
C PRO A 433 2.77 11.71 10.26
N VAL A 434 1.49 11.55 9.95
CA VAL A 434 0.80 10.24 9.91
C VAL A 434 0.19 10.00 8.53
N PHE A 435 0.11 8.73 8.13
CA PHE A 435 -0.60 8.37 6.89
C PHE A 435 -2.12 8.61 7.03
N PRO A 436 -2.81 8.96 5.92
CA PRO A 436 -4.27 8.99 5.88
C PRO A 436 -4.87 7.66 6.37
N GLY A 437 -5.97 7.73 7.10
CA GLY A 437 -6.68 6.56 7.64
C GLY A 437 -6.03 5.88 8.85
N ALA A 438 -4.72 6.03 9.07
CA ALA A 438 -4.02 5.32 10.15
C ALA A 438 -4.54 5.65 11.55
N GLU A 439 -4.82 6.92 11.85
CA GLU A 439 -5.34 7.34 13.15
C GLU A 439 -6.76 6.82 13.41
N ALA A 440 -7.64 6.84 12.39
CA ALA A 440 -9.00 6.31 12.48
C ALA A 440 -9.00 4.78 12.67
N LEU A 441 -8.07 4.07 12.01
CA LEU A 441 -7.89 2.63 12.20
C LEU A 441 -7.37 2.31 13.61
N ALA A 442 -6.43 3.09 14.12
CA ALA A 442 -5.95 2.95 15.50
C ALA A 442 -7.07 3.22 16.52
N GLU A 443 -7.93 4.21 16.27
CA GLU A 443 -9.13 4.49 17.08
C GLU A 443 -10.10 3.30 17.06
N ALA A 444 -10.25 2.64 15.92
CA ALA A 444 -11.04 1.41 15.77
C ALA A 444 -10.37 0.16 16.37
N GLY A 445 -9.19 0.29 17.02
CA GLY A 445 -8.48 -0.83 17.65
C GLY A 445 -7.72 -1.73 16.68
N VAL A 446 -7.50 -1.27 15.44
CA VAL A 446 -6.61 -1.95 14.48
C VAL A 446 -5.17 -1.61 14.84
N ALA A 447 -4.33 -2.63 14.92
CA ALA A 447 -2.91 -2.54 15.19
C ALA A 447 -2.22 -3.77 14.61
N SER A 448 -0.94 -3.63 14.25
CA SER A 448 -0.12 -4.76 13.84
C SER A 448 0.14 -5.74 15.01
N THR A 449 0.58 -6.95 14.68
CA THR A 449 0.84 -8.01 15.66
C THR A 449 1.98 -7.70 16.64
N ILE A 450 3.00 -6.92 16.23
CA ILE A 450 4.14 -6.57 17.09
C ILE A 450 3.93 -5.27 17.90
N ALA A 451 2.97 -4.41 17.53
CA ALA A 451 2.76 -3.13 18.22
C ALA A 451 2.55 -3.26 19.75
N PRO A 452 1.84 -4.28 20.29
CA PRO A 452 1.77 -4.50 21.73
C PRO A 452 3.13 -4.80 22.38
N ALA A 453 3.98 -5.60 21.72
CA ALA A 453 5.32 -5.92 22.20
C ALA A 453 6.24 -4.68 22.14
N ASN A 454 6.17 -3.88 21.07
CA ASN A 454 6.88 -2.60 20.96
C ASN A 454 6.50 -1.65 22.10
N ARG A 455 5.20 -1.56 22.44
CA ARG A 455 4.73 -0.77 23.58
C ARG A 455 5.25 -1.29 24.91
N ALA A 456 5.22 -2.61 25.11
CA ALA A 456 5.68 -3.24 26.35
C ALA A 456 7.18 -2.99 26.61
N ALA A 457 8.01 -3.04 25.55
CA ALA A 457 9.45 -2.79 25.63
C ALA A 457 9.83 -1.38 26.11
N LEU A 458 8.89 -0.42 26.04
CA LEU A 458 9.11 0.99 26.40
C LEU A 458 8.47 1.40 27.73
N VAL A 459 7.93 0.45 28.50
CA VAL A 459 7.37 0.73 29.84
C VAL A 459 8.42 1.38 30.73
N GLY A 460 8.08 2.54 31.32
CA GLY A 460 8.98 3.32 32.17
C GLY A 460 10.06 4.12 31.42
N ARG A 461 10.14 3.97 30.09
CA ARG A 461 11.04 4.73 29.20
C ARG A 461 10.32 5.89 28.50
N ILE A 462 9.04 5.73 28.21
CA ILE A 462 8.20 6.75 27.54
C ILE A 462 7.05 7.24 28.43
N ALA A 463 6.81 8.55 28.47
CA ALA A 463 5.53 9.14 28.86
C ALA A 463 4.81 9.66 27.61
N ALA A 464 3.67 9.06 27.28
CA ALA A 464 2.85 9.46 26.15
C ALA A 464 1.35 9.44 26.52
N PRO A 465 0.53 10.31 25.92
CA PRO A 465 -0.91 10.29 26.12
C PRO A 465 -1.52 9.00 25.55
N ARG A 466 -2.68 8.60 26.08
CA ARG A 466 -3.43 7.43 25.58
C ARG A 466 -4.41 7.85 24.47
N THR A 467 -3.87 8.24 23.33
CA THR A 467 -4.65 8.64 22.14
C THR A 467 -4.39 7.68 20.97
N PRO A 468 -5.30 7.60 19.98
CA PRO A 468 -5.07 6.83 18.75
C PRO A 468 -3.77 7.22 18.05
N ARG A 469 -3.49 8.52 17.94
CA ARG A 469 -2.24 9.03 17.35
C ARG A 469 -0.99 8.58 18.10
N ALA A 470 -0.99 8.64 19.44
CA ALA A 470 0.13 8.15 20.24
C ALA A 470 0.34 6.64 20.12
N ALA A 471 -0.71 5.87 19.79
CA ALA A 471 -0.56 4.44 19.53
C ALA A 471 0.27 4.15 18.28
N LEU A 472 0.25 5.04 17.28
CA LEU A 472 1.05 4.90 16.06
C LEU A 472 2.56 5.03 16.31
N LEU A 473 2.99 5.62 17.42
CA LEU A 473 4.42 5.68 17.77
C LEU A 473 5.05 4.30 17.98
N PHE A 474 4.24 3.30 18.34
CA PHE A 474 4.65 1.91 18.55
C PHE A 474 4.38 1.01 17.34
N ASP A 475 3.72 1.56 16.31
CA ASP A 475 3.39 0.85 15.08
C ASP A 475 4.67 0.57 14.28
N PRO A 476 4.93 -0.69 13.86
CA PRO A 476 6.06 -1.01 13.00
C PRO A 476 5.89 -0.29 11.66
N GLN A 477 6.98 0.23 11.12
CA GLN A 477 7.01 0.90 9.83
C GLN A 477 7.69 0.01 8.80
N THR A 478 6.96 -0.43 7.78
CA THR A 478 7.60 -1.12 6.64
C THR A 478 8.19 -0.06 5.72
N ALA A 479 9.45 -0.22 5.28
CA ALA A 479 10.16 0.76 4.44
C ALA A 479 10.00 2.22 4.91
N GLY A 480 10.15 2.44 6.23
CA GLY A 480 9.92 3.73 6.86
C GLY A 480 10.93 4.82 6.51
N GLY A 481 10.81 5.95 7.19
CA GLY A 481 11.67 7.11 6.98
C GLY A 481 12.99 7.04 7.73
N LEU A 482 13.89 7.97 7.46
CA LEU A 482 15.04 8.25 8.33
C LEU A 482 14.58 9.13 9.49
N LEU A 483 15.13 8.86 10.67
CA LEU A 483 15.06 9.71 11.85
C LEU A 483 16.47 10.23 12.14
N ALA A 484 16.65 11.54 12.12
CA ALA A 484 17.94 12.18 12.34
C ALA A 484 17.87 13.21 13.47
N ALA A 485 18.90 13.22 14.32
CA ALA A 485 19.21 14.34 15.19
C ALA A 485 20.12 15.31 14.43
N VAL A 486 19.73 16.58 14.36
CA VAL A 486 20.44 17.63 13.62
C VAL A 486 20.50 18.93 14.43
N PRO A 487 21.52 19.77 14.26
CA PRO A 487 21.56 21.09 14.88
C PRO A 487 20.31 21.92 14.53
N ALA A 488 19.68 22.54 15.53
CA ALA A 488 18.37 23.16 15.39
C ALA A 488 18.31 24.30 14.37
N ASP A 489 19.41 25.02 14.17
CA ASP A 489 19.57 26.12 13.21
C ASP A 489 19.56 25.65 11.75
N THR A 490 19.89 24.37 11.48
CA THR A 490 19.90 23.79 10.13
C THR A 490 18.52 23.35 9.64
N VAL A 491 17.54 23.20 10.54
CA VAL A 491 16.23 22.58 10.25
C VAL A 491 15.46 23.27 9.11
N PRO A 492 15.36 24.62 9.03
CA PRO A 492 14.58 25.26 7.98
C PRO A 492 15.09 24.94 6.56
N ASP A 493 16.41 24.97 6.36
CA ASP A 493 17.01 24.61 5.06
C ASP A 493 16.85 23.12 4.76
N LEU A 494 17.08 22.25 5.75
CA LEU A 494 16.93 20.81 5.59
C LEU A 494 15.52 20.42 5.16
N LEU A 495 14.49 20.94 5.83
CA LEU A 495 13.09 20.66 5.47
C LEU A 495 12.75 21.18 4.07
N ALA A 496 13.27 22.35 3.68
CA ALA A 496 13.09 22.88 2.32
C ALA A 496 13.75 22.00 1.25
N ARG A 497 14.95 21.47 1.52
CA ARG A 497 15.67 20.56 0.62
C ARG A 497 14.98 19.19 0.53
N LEU A 498 14.55 18.64 1.65
CA LEU A 498 13.80 17.38 1.70
C LEU A 498 12.46 17.50 0.98
N SER A 499 11.74 18.60 1.16
CA SER A 499 10.49 18.88 0.45
C SER A 499 10.70 18.97 -1.07
N ARG A 500 11.75 19.68 -1.53
CA ARG A 500 12.13 19.75 -2.95
C ARG A 500 12.51 18.38 -3.53
N ALA A 501 13.06 17.49 -2.71
CA ALA A 501 13.36 16.10 -3.08
C ALA A 501 12.13 15.17 -2.98
N GLY A 502 10.95 15.69 -2.65
CA GLY A 502 9.69 14.94 -2.63
C GLY A 502 9.39 14.20 -1.30
N TYR A 503 10.10 14.52 -0.22
CA TYR A 503 9.84 13.92 1.09
C TYR A 503 8.84 14.74 1.90
N ARG A 504 7.94 14.06 2.59
CA ARG A 504 7.05 14.65 3.61
C ARG A 504 7.76 14.72 4.96
N ALA A 505 8.91 15.39 4.98
CA ALA A 505 9.73 15.51 6.17
C ALA A 505 9.15 16.52 7.17
N ALA A 506 9.33 16.25 8.46
CA ALA A 506 8.89 17.14 9.54
C ALA A 506 9.90 17.14 10.68
N ARG A 507 10.02 18.29 11.36
CA ARG A 507 10.60 18.34 12.71
C ARG A 507 9.54 17.80 13.67
N ILE A 508 9.87 16.75 14.41
CA ILE A 508 8.93 16.05 15.31
C ILE A 508 9.22 16.29 16.79
N GLY A 509 10.34 16.94 17.11
CA GLY A 509 10.74 17.12 18.50
C GLY A 509 12.15 17.67 18.64
N THR A 510 12.68 17.54 19.86
CA THR A 510 14.01 18.02 20.25
C THR A 510 14.64 17.07 21.27
N VAL A 511 15.95 16.86 21.14
CA VAL A 511 16.77 16.11 22.09
C VAL A 511 16.99 16.95 23.34
N SER A 512 16.82 16.36 24.51
CA SER A 512 16.97 17.00 25.82
C SER A 512 18.10 16.36 26.63
N PRO A 513 18.60 17.02 27.67
CA PRO A 513 19.41 16.36 28.69
C PRO A 513 18.63 15.21 29.35
N LEU A 514 19.35 14.19 29.84
CA LEU A 514 18.77 13.05 30.55
C LEU A 514 18.65 13.36 32.05
N ASP A 515 17.74 14.26 32.42
CA ASP A 515 17.66 14.77 33.80
C ASP A 515 16.79 13.89 34.73
N SER A 516 15.83 13.15 34.17
CA SER A 516 14.93 12.24 34.92
C SER A 516 14.22 11.26 33.99
N ARG A 517 13.67 10.17 34.53
CA ARG A 517 12.76 9.29 33.77
C ARG A 517 11.36 9.91 33.67
N PRO A 518 10.63 9.70 32.55
CA PRO A 518 11.01 8.92 31.37
C PRO A 518 11.95 9.68 30.42
N ALA A 519 12.80 8.94 29.71
CA ALA A 519 13.78 9.49 28.77
C ALA A 519 13.11 10.06 27.51
N LEU A 520 11.94 9.53 27.13
CA LEU A 520 11.12 10.03 26.03
C LEU A 520 9.82 10.61 26.58
N ARG A 521 9.56 11.88 26.29
CA ARG A 521 8.31 12.57 26.63
C ARG A 521 7.57 12.93 25.35
N VAL A 522 6.27 12.72 25.33
CA VAL A 522 5.40 13.05 24.20
C VAL A 522 4.37 14.05 24.66
N THR A 523 4.37 15.24 24.06
CA THR A 523 3.45 16.34 24.37
C THR A 523 2.32 16.45 23.36
#